data_AF-A0A965Z6U0-F1
#
_entry.id   AF-A0A965Z6U0-F1
#
_cell.length_a   1.000
_cell.length_b   1.000
_cell.length_c   1.000
_cell.angle_alpha   90.00
_cell.angle_beta   90.00
_cell.angle_gamma   90.00
#
_symmetry.space_group_name_H-M   'P 1'
#
loop_
_entity.id
_entity.type
_entity.pdbx_description
1 polymer ?
#
loop_
_entity_poly.entity_id
_entity_poly.type
_entity_poly.pdbx_seq_one_letter_code
_entity_poly.pdbx_strand_id
1 'polypeptide(L)'
;MFQVRTVLRDAAVNLLSIGRSINNSSGWIRFPYYHHVFSDERRGFVRQLEYLRNYGEFISLDTAVSMMEDGQVIDGRYFCLTFDDGIRCCYDEVTPLLVERSIPAAFFIVTDYTVEEPGRRICRPLYLEATYDYEYLTWPECREMIRAGMTVGSHTCSHVRLAALTGDEVRRQLIESKRMIEQNLDIECRHFACPWGGVNRDFDPKQDVKTAKDAGYRSFLTTRRGKNTNASSPFAIRRDNMYANWSTCQLRYFLSL
;
A
#
# COMPACT_ATOMS: atom_id res chain seq x y z
N MET A 1 19.20 22.31 10.48
CA MET A 1 19.99 21.07 10.21
C MET A 1 19.22 20.04 9.37
N PHE A 2 17.90 19.88 9.55
CA PHE A 2 17.04 18.94 8.80
C PHE A 2 16.84 19.31 7.32
N GLN A 3 16.48 20.56 7.00
CA GLN A 3 16.34 21.01 5.59
C GLN A 3 17.63 20.77 4.78
N VAL A 4 18.80 20.95 5.39
CA VAL A 4 20.10 20.70 4.73
C VAL A 4 20.30 19.20 4.45
N ARG A 5 19.93 18.29 5.37
CA ARG A 5 20.01 16.83 5.14
C ARG A 5 19.04 16.36 4.05
N THR A 6 17.82 16.89 4.03
CA THR A 6 16.83 16.57 2.99
C THR A 6 17.26 17.09 1.62
N VAL A 7 17.77 18.33 1.55
CA VAL A 7 18.29 18.93 0.31
C VAL A 7 19.50 18.16 -0.22
N LEU A 8 20.45 17.78 0.64
CA LEU A 8 21.60 16.96 0.24
C LEU A 8 21.18 15.57 -0.24
N ARG A 9 20.23 14.94 0.44
CA ARG A 9 19.66 13.65 0.02
C ARG A 9 18.99 13.76 -1.35
N ASP A 10 18.18 14.79 -1.55
CA ASP A 10 17.46 14.99 -2.81
C ASP A 10 18.41 15.33 -3.96
N ALA A 11 19.45 16.14 -3.71
CA ALA A 11 20.51 16.38 -4.68
C ALA A 11 21.26 15.09 -5.06
N ALA A 12 21.60 14.25 -4.08
CA ALA A 12 22.22 12.96 -4.31
C ALA A 12 21.32 12.02 -5.12
N VAL A 13 20.03 11.91 -4.77
CA VAL A 13 19.06 11.10 -5.52
C VAL A 13 18.90 11.62 -6.95
N ASN A 14 18.86 12.94 -7.15
CA ASN A 14 18.79 13.54 -8.47
C ASN A 14 19.98 13.13 -9.34
N LEU A 15 21.21 13.26 -8.82
CA LEU A 15 22.42 12.82 -9.51
C LEU A 15 22.39 11.31 -9.81
N LEU A 16 22.02 10.50 -8.84
CA LEU A 16 21.92 9.04 -9.00
C LEU A 16 20.81 8.61 -9.97
N SER A 17 19.82 9.47 -10.23
CA SER A 17 18.74 9.22 -11.18
C SER A 17 19.14 9.47 -12.63
N ILE A 18 20.24 10.19 -12.88
CA ILE A 18 20.72 10.50 -14.24
C ILE A 18 21.03 9.19 -14.98
N GLY A 19 20.49 9.05 -16.19
CA GLY A 19 20.65 7.84 -17.01
C GLY A 19 19.78 6.65 -16.58
N ARG A 20 19.01 6.76 -15.48
CA ARG A 20 18.05 5.72 -15.08
C ARG A 20 16.70 5.92 -15.78
N SER A 21 15.98 4.83 -15.98
CA SER A 21 14.57 4.87 -16.38
C SER A 21 13.83 3.79 -15.62
N ILE A 22 12.52 3.97 -15.47
CA ILE A 22 11.66 2.82 -15.17
C ILE A 22 11.90 1.79 -16.28
N ASN A 23 12.02 0.54 -15.87
CA ASN A 23 12.37 -0.56 -16.77
C ASN A 23 11.43 -0.59 -17.98
N ASN A 24 11.99 -0.51 -19.18
CA ASN A 24 11.23 -0.55 -20.42
C ASN A 24 10.85 -1.98 -20.85
N SER A 25 11.45 -3.02 -20.26
CA SER A 25 11.00 -4.40 -20.49
C SER A 25 9.57 -4.57 -20.00
N SER A 26 8.80 -5.45 -20.64
CA SER A 26 7.52 -5.90 -20.08
C SER A 26 7.73 -7.03 -19.08
N GLY A 27 6.64 -7.60 -18.57
CA GLY A 27 6.66 -8.77 -17.71
C GLY A 27 6.69 -8.48 -16.22
N TRP A 28 6.15 -7.34 -15.79
CA TRP A 28 6.16 -6.98 -14.38
C TRP A 28 4.93 -6.22 -13.91
N ILE A 29 4.67 -6.36 -12.61
CA ILE A 29 3.75 -5.54 -11.82
C ILE A 29 4.57 -4.85 -10.71
N ARG A 30 4.42 -3.53 -10.61
CA ARG A 30 4.95 -2.70 -9.52
C ARG A 30 3.81 -2.30 -8.61
N PHE A 31 4.09 -2.24 -7.30
CA PHE A 31 3.11 -1.85 -6.30
C PHE A 31 3.59 -0.59 -5.56
N PRO A 32 3.46 0.61 -6.16
CA PRO A 32 3.68 1.85 -5.44
C PRO A 32 2.71 1.92 -4.26
N TYR A 33 3.23 2.23 -3.07
CA TYR A 33 2.37 2.41 -1.90
C TYR A 33 2.66 3.70 -1.15
N TYR A 34 1.59 4.27 -0.62
CA TYR A 34 1.57 5.53 0.12
C TYR A 34 0.90 5.29 1.49
N HIS A 35 1.05 6.21 2.43
CA HIS A 35 0.30 6.18 3.69
C HIS A 35 -0.70 7.33 3.74
N HIS A 36 -0.30 8.50 3.26
CA HIS A 36 -1.13 9.69 3.15
C HIS A 36 -0.88 10.45 1.85
N VAL A 37 -1.84 11.29 1.50
CA VAL A 37 -1.68 12.41 0.57
C VAL A 37 -2.45 13.58 1.18
N PHE A 38 -1.75 14.51 1.82
CA PHE A 38 -2.39 15.71 2.34
C PHE A 38 -2.71 16.70 1.20
N SER A 39 -3.58 17.67 1.47
CA SER A 39 -4.07 18.62 0.45
C SER A 39 -2.92 19.38 -0.24
N ASP A 40 -1.86 19.73 0.47
CA ASP A 40 -0.66 20.38 -0.08
C ASP A 40 0.24 19.44 -0.89
N GLU A 41 0.13 18.13 -0.68
CA GLU A 41 0.85 17.09 -1.41
C GLU A 41 0.11 16.61 -2.66
N ARG A 42 -1.20 16.86 -2.76
CA ARG A 42 -2.07 16.40 -3.86
C ARG A 42 -1.52 16.73 -5.24
N ARG A 43 -0.98 17.93 -5.43
CA ARG A 43 -0.37 18.33 -6.72
C ARG A 43 0.84 17.46 -7.07
N GLY A 44 1.62 17.05 -6.07
CA GLY A 44 2.73 16.12 -6.24
C GLY A 44 2.25 14.73 -6.63
N PHE A 45 1.26 14.22 -5.92
CA PHE A 45 0.65 12.92 -6.21
C PHE A 45 0.07 12.84 -7.64
N VAL A 46 -0.66 13.86 -8.09
CA VAL A 46 -1.16 13.93 -9.48
C VAL A 46 -0.02 13.83 -10.50
N ARG A 47 1.06 14.59 -10.31
CA ARG A 47 2.23 14.51 -11.21
C ARG A 47 2.84 13.11 -11.25
N GLN A 48 2.84 12.40 -10.13
CA GLN A 48 3.33 11.03 -10.07
C GLN A 48 2.44 10.08 -10.85
N LEU A 49 1.11 10.18 -10.72
CA LEU A 49 0.17 9.36 -11.49
C LEU A 49 0.36 9.56 -13.00
N GLU A 50 0.42 10.82 -13.46
CA GLU A 50 0.64 11.12 -14.88
C GLU A 50 2.00 10.61 -15.37
N TYR A 51 3.04 10.73 -14.53
CA TYR A 51 4.36 10.20 -14.87
C TYR A 51 4.33 8.67 -15.01
N LEU A 52 3.75 7.94 -14.06
CA LEU A 52 3.66 6.48 -14.08
C LEU A 52 2.82 5.97 -15.25
N ARG A 53 1.74 6.67 -15.61
CA ARG A 53 0.87 6.34 -16.75
C ARG A 53 1.61 6.30 -18.09
N ASN A 54 2.72 7.03 -18.23
CA ASN A 54 3.57 6.96 -19.42
C ASN A 54 4.37 5.66 -19.54
N TYR A 55 4.45 4.84 -18.48
CA TYR A 55 5.27 3.62 -18.44
C TYR A 55 4.44 2.34 -18.36
N GLY A 56 3.23 2.39 -17.80
CA GLY A 56 2.42 1.21 -17.58
C GLY A 56 0.98 1.53 -17.22
N GLU A 57 0.16 0.50 -17.25
CA GLU A 57 -1.27 0.58 -16.97
C GLU A 57 -1.54 0.37 -15.49
N PHE A 58 -2.57 1.03 -14.96
CA PHE A 58 -3.04 0.80 -13.61
C PHE A 58 -4.04 -0.35 -13.58
N ILE A 59 -3.82 -1.33 -12.71
CA ILE A 59 -4.69 -2.50 -12.53
C ILE A 59 -5.12 -2.64 -11.07
N SER A 60 -6.25 -3.31 -10.86
CA SER A 60 -6.76 -3.59 -9.51
C SER A 60 -5.89 -4.61 -8.78
N LEU A 61 -5.98 -4.64 -7.45
CA LEU A 61 -5.26 -5.62 -6.65
C LEU A 61 -5.73 -7.05 -6.92
N ASP A 62 -7.05 -7.27 -7.09
CA ASP A 62 -7.60 -8.58 -7.47
C ASP A 62 -7.05 -9.06 -8.82
N THR A 63 -6.97 -8.17 -9.82
CA THR A 63 -6.36 -8.48 -11.12
C THR A 63 -4.88 -8.84 -10.98
N ALA A 64 -4.12 -8.02 -10.25
CA ALA A 64 -2.69 -8.23 -10.05
C ALA A 64 -2.40 -9.56 -9.34
N VAL A 65 -3.18 -9.90 -8.31
CA VAL A 65 -3.06 -11.17 -7.56
C VAL A 65 -3.46 -12.36 -8.44
N SER A 66 -4.55 -12.25 -9.20
CA SER A 66 -4.98 -13.34 -10.10
C SER A 66 -3.93 -13.65 -11.18
N MET A 67 -3.29 -12.62 -11.75
CA MET A 67 -2.17 -12.81 -12.68
C MET A 67 -0.98 -13.56 -12.05
N MET A 68 -0.76 -13.38 -10.75
CA MET A 68 0.31 -14.06 -10.01
C MET A 68 -0.06 -15.48 -9.55
N GLU A 69 -1.35 -15.78 -9.32
CA GLU A 69 -1.85 -17.08 -8.86
C GLU A 69 -2.10 -18.06 -10.00
N ASP A 70 -2.79 -17.61 -11.05
CA ASP A 70 -3.35 -18.49 -12.08
C ASP A 70 -2.32 -18.86 -13.16
N GLY A 71 -1.05 -18.47 -12.97
CA GLY A 71 0.00 -18.63 -13.96
C GLY A 71 -0.27 -17.86 -15.27
N GLN A 72 -1.24 -16.95 -15.28
CA GLN A 72 -1.50 -16.05 -16.40
C GLN A 72 -0.26 -15.24 -16.71
N VAL A 73 0.03 -15.03 -17.98
CA VAL A 73 1.23 -14.29 -18.38
C VAL A 73 1.09 -12.84 -17.95
N ILE A 74 2.07 -12.35 -17.18
CA ILE A 74 2.27 -10.91 -17.04
C ILE A 74 3.06 -10.52 -18.30
N ASP A 75 2.39 -9.98 -19.31
CA ASP A 75 2.98 -9.64 -20.62
C ASP A 75 3.17 -8.13 -20.84
N GLY A 76 2.54 -7.32 -19.98
CA GLY A 76 2.63 -5.87 -19.98
C GLY A 76 3.50 -5.27 -18.86
N ARG A 77 3.24 -3.99 -18.59
CA ARG A 77 3.87 -3.20 -17.53
C ARG A 77 2.74 -2.61 -16.70
N TYR A 78 2.62 -3.06 -15.47
CA TYR A 78 1.47 -2.72 -14.65
C TYR A 78 1.85 -2.06 -13.33
N PHE A 79 0.99 -1.16 -12.87
CA PHE A 79 1.04 -0.55 -11.55
C PHE A 79 -0.22 -0.92 -10.77
N CYS A 80 -0.06 -1.41 -9.54
CA CYS A 80 -1.14 -1.61 -8.59
C CYS A 80 -0.93 -0.65 -7.41
N LEU A 81 -1.76 0.40 -7.32
CA LEU A 81 -1.64 1.40 -6.26
C LEU A 81 -2.21 0.88 -4.95
N THR A 82 -1.47 1.09 -3.86
CA THR A 82 -1.94 0.71 -2.53
C THR A 82 -1.71 1.82 -1.49
N PHE A 83 -2.57 1.88 -0.49
CA PHE A 83 -2.50 2.85 0.61
C PHE A 83 -2.60 2.09 1.93
N ASP A 84 -1.69 2.37 2.85
CA ASP A 84 -1.65 1.72 4.15
C ASP A 84 -2.29 2.61 5.25
N ASP A 85 -2.48 2.02 6.42
CA ASP A 85 -2.93 2.62 7.68
C ASP A 85 -4.39 3.11 7.76
N GLY A 86 -5.07 3.32 6.63
CA GLY A 86 -6.44 3.81 6.61
C GLY A 86 -6.57 5.26 7.09
N ILE A 87 -5.60 6.11 6.73
CA ILE A 87 -5.63 7.55 7.04
C ILE A 87 -6.70 8.24 6.18
N ARG A 88 -7.60 8.95 6.85
CA ARG A 88 -8.83 9.51 6.25
C ARG A 88 -8.57 10.53 5.13
N CYS A 89 -7.45 11.26 5.17
CA CYS A 89 -7.13 12.22 4.10
C CYS A 89 -7.05 11.56 2.71
N CYS A 90 -6.74 10.27 2.63
CA CYS A 90 -6.78 9.53 1.38
C CYS A 90 -8.21 9.36 0.84
N TYR A 91 -9.23 9.27 1.69
CA TYR A 91 -10.61 9.33 1.25
C TYR A 91 -10.93 10.69 0.64
N ASP A 92 -10.59 11.79 1.31
CA ASP A 92 -10.89 13.15 0.84
C ASP A 92 -10.12 13.53 -0.44
N GLU A 93 -8.82 13.28 -0.47
CA GLU A 93 -7.91 13.83 -1.50
C GLU A 93 -7.61 12.84 -2.63
N VAL A 94 -7.62 11.54 -2.34
CA VAL A 94 -7.16 10.52 -3.29
C VAL A 94 -8.32 9.80 -3.97
N THR A 95 -9.34 9.39 -3.22
CA THR A 95 -10.43 8.57 -3.79
C THR A 95 -11.15 9.27 -4.95
N PRO A 96 -11.62 10.53 -4.85
CA PRO A 96 -12.27 11.21 -5.97
C PRO A 96 -11.37 11.37 -7.19
N LEU A 97 -10.07 11.62 -6.96
CA LEU A 97 -9.08 11.79 -8.01
C LEU A 97 -8.87 10.51 -8.83
N LEU A 98 -8.82 9.37 -8.13
CA LEU A 98 -8.64 8.05 -8.74
C LEU A 98 -9.89 7.62 -9.51
N VAL A 99 -11.08 7.87 -8.94
CA VAL A 99 -12.37 7.62 -9.61
C VAL A 99 -12.48 8.41 -10.92
N GLU A 100 -12.20 9.72 -10.89
CA GLU A 100 -12.21 10.58 -12.08
C GLU A 100 -11.29 10.05 -13.19
N ARG A 101 -10.17 9.43 -12.82
CA ARG A 101 -9.16 8.89 -13.75
C ARG A 101 -9.34 7.42 -14.09
N SER A 102 -10.36 6.76 -13.54
CA SER A 102 -10.59 5.31 -13.64
C SER A 102 -9.35 4.51 -13.23
N ILE A 103 -8.68 4.92 -12.15
CA ILE A 103 -7.51 4.24 -11.61
C ILE A 103 -7.94 3.42 -10.40
N PRO A 104 -7.87 2.08 -10.45
CA PRO A 104 -8.16 1.26 -9.27
C PRO A 104 -7.02 1.36 -8.25
N ALA A 105 -7.37 1.24 -6.97
CA ALA A 105 -6.42 1.18 -5.87
C ALA A 105 -6.95 0.34 -4.71
N ALA A 106 -6.03 -0.13 -3.85
CA ALA A 106 -6.37 -0.83 -2.62
C ALA A 106 -5.98 -0.02 -1.38
N PHE A 107 -6.84 -0.05 -0.36
CA PHE A 107 -6.65 0.64 0.91
C PHE A 107 -6.65 -0.39 2.04
N PHE A 108 -5.53 -0.50 2.75
CA PHE A 108 -5.37 -1.41 3.88
C PHE A 108 -5.67 -0.68 5.18
N ILE A 109 -6.68 -1.13 5.90
CA ILE A 109 -7.18 -0.46 7.10
C ILE A 109 -6.81 -1.21 8.37
N VAL A 110 -6.61 -0.45 9.44
CA VAL A 110 -6.41 -0.97 10.79
C VAL A 110 -7.76 -0.97 11.50
N THR A 111 -8.33 -2.14 11.77
CA THR A 111 -9.75 -2.25 12.14
C THR A 111 -10.09 -1.65 13.49
N ASP A 112 -9.16 -1.64 14.45
CA ASP A 112 -9.36 -0.96 15.74
C ASP A 112 -9.29 0.56 15.61
N TYR A 113 -8.85 1.09 14.46
CA TYR A 113 -8.75 2.52 14.16
C TYR A 113 -9.97 3.02 13.35
N THR A 114 -10.54 2.15 12.52
CA THR A 114 -11.77 2.39 11.77
C THR A 114 -12.99 2.44 12.67
N VAL A 115 -13.80 3.50 12.53
CA VAL A 115 -14.95 3.80 13.42
C VAL A 115 -16.23 4.02 12.62
N GLU A 116 -17.39 4.08 13.28
CA GLU A 116 -18.65 4.37 12.57
C GLU A 116 -18.81 5.85 12.25
N GLU A 117 -18.37 6.73 13.15
CA GLU A 117 -18.53 8.19 13.03
C GLU A 117 -17.18 8.89 12.90
N PRO A 118 -17.06 9.95 12.07
CA PRO A 118 -15.83 10.72 11.92
C PRO A 118 -15.35 11.39 13.22
N GLY A 119 -14.11 11.90 13.19
CA GLY A 119 -13.56 12.71 14.28
C GLY A 119 -12.71 11.95 15.30
N ARG A 120 -12.54 10.63 15.14
CA ARG A 120 -11.52 9.90 15.90
C ARG A 120 -10.13 10.19 15.33
N ARG A 121 -9.31 10.81 16.17
CA ARG A 121 -7.94 11.21 15.86
C ARG A 121 -6.96 10.39 16.68
N ILE A 122 -5.91 9.87 16.05
CA ILE A 122 -4.84 9.17 16.77
C ILE A 122 -3.51 9.81 16.40
N CYS A 123 -2.82 10.32 17.40
CA CYS A 123 -1.50 10.89 17.25
C CYS A 123 -0.46 9.75 17.25
N ARG A 124 0.10 9.41 16.09
CA ARG A 124 1.14 8.37 15.96
C ARG A 124 2.28 8.85 15.07
N PRO A 125 3.53 8.44 15.39
CA PRO A 125 4.66 8.71 14.52
C PRO A 125 4.49 7.91 13.23
N LEU A 126 4.34 8.59 12.10
CA LEU A 126 4.34 7.97 10.78
C LEU A 126 5.77 7.79 10.25
N TYR A 127 6.67 8.69 10.68
CA TYR A 127 8.10 8.68 10.37
C TYR A 127 8.91 8.93 11.64
N LEU A 128 10.21 8.62 11.58
CA LEU A 128 11.15 8.64 12.71
C LEU A 128 11.18 9.96 13.52
N GLU A 129 10.66 11.08 12.98
CA GLU A 129 10.87 12.40 13.57
C GLU A 129 9.63 13.33 13.53
N ALA A 130 8.44 12.82 13.17
CA ALA A 130 7.21 13.63 13.16
C ALA A 130 5.97 12.82 13.55
N THR A 131 5.30 13.25 14.61
CA THR A 131 3.97 12.80 15.00
C THR A 131 2.95 13.66 14.28
N TYR A 132 2.12 13.05 13.46
CA TYR A 132 0.99 13.74 12.84
C TYR A 132 -0.27 13.34 13.59
N ASP A 133 -1.17 14.31 13.73
CA ASP A 133 -2.51 14.08 14.23
C ASP A 133 -3.44 13.99 13.03
N TYR A 134 -3.94 12.79 12.76
CA TYR A 134 -4.80 12.50 11.62
C TYR A 134 -5.99 11.64 12.02
N GLU A 135 -7.05 11.78 11.24
CA GLU A 135 -8.25 10.96 11.34
C GLU A 135 -8.07 9.68 10.56
N TYR A 136 -8.82 8.66 10.96
CA TYR A 136 -8.90 7.39 10.28
C TYR A 136 -10.23 7.24 9.57
N LEU A 137 -10.23 6.41 8.53
CA LEU A 137 -11.44 6.09 7.77
C LEU A 137 -12.56 5.61 8.69
N THR A 138 -13.78 5.95 8.32
CA THR A 138 -14.98 5.36 8.90
C THR A 138 -15.47 4.16 8.09
N TRP A 139 -16.27 3.28 8.69
CA TRP A 139 -16.92 2.19 7.94
C TRP A 139 -17.85 2.70 6.82
N PRO A 140 -18.66 3.75 7.01
CA PRO A 140 -19.38 4.41 5.91
C PRO A 140 -18.47 4.83 4.74
N GLU A 141 -17.35 5.51 5.02
CA GLU A 141 -16.40 5.96 3.98
C GLU A 141 -15.78 4.76 3.25
N CYS A 142 -15.39 3.70 3.96
CA CYS A 142 -14.92 2.45 3.35
C CYS A 142 -15.98 1.84 2.42
N ARG A 143 -17.26 1.84 2.79
CA ARG A 143 -18.36 1.36 1.92
C ARG A 143 -18.49 2.20 0.65
N GLU A 144 -18.32 3.52 0.75
CA GLU A 144 -18.33 4.42 -0.41
C GLU A 144 -17.14 4.17 -1.34
N MET A 145 -15.94 3.99 -0.79
CA MET A 145 -14.75 3.65 -1.55
C MET A 145 -14.91 2.34 -2.33
N ILE A 146 -15.51 1.32 -1.72
CA ILE A 146 -15.83 0.04 -2.40
C ILE A 146 -16.80 0.27 -3.56
N ARG A 147 -17.89 1.01 -3.34
CA ARG A 147 -18.85 1.35 -4.40
C ARG A 147 -18.21 2.14 -5.54
N ALA A 148 -17.17 2.92 -5.23
CA ALA A 148 -16.38 3.67 -6.20
C ALA A 148 -15.31 2.82 -6.92
N GLY A 149 -15.25 1.51 -6.67
CA GLY A 149 -14.34 0.57 -7.34
C GLY A 149 -12.98 0.41 -6.66
N MET A 150 -12.83 0.87 -5.42
CA MET A 150 -11.60 0.66 -4.63
C MET A 150 -11.68 -0.66 -3.85
N THR A 151 -10.53 -1.29 -3.65
CA THR A 151 -10.40 -2.48 -2.80
C THR A 151 -10.14 -2.05 -1.36
N VAL A 152 -10.78 -2.69 -0.37
CA VAL A 152 -10.43 -2.55 1.05
C VAL A 152 -9.82 -3.85 1.55
N GLY A 153 -8.65 -3.76 2.19
CA GLY A 153 -7.90 -4.88 2.72
C GLY A 153 -7.54 -4.71 4.20
N SER A 154 -6.97 -5.76 4.81
CA SER A 154 -6.60 -5.77 6.23
C SER A 154 -5.16 -5.29 6.47
N HIS A 155 -4.98 -4.52 7.55
CA HIS A 155 -3.69 -4.07 8.08
C HIS A 155 -3.53 -4.41 9.58
N THR A 156 -4.02 -5.58 10.01
CA THR A 156 -4.14 -6.04 11.41
C THR A 156 -5.23 -5.30 12.20
N CYS A 157 -5.53 -5.76 13.42
CA CYS A 157 -6.50 -5.08 14.27
C CYS A 157 -5.94 -3.77 14.79
N SER A 158 -4.72 -3.80 15.34
CA SER A 158 -4.20 -2.70 16.16
C SER A 158 -2.87 -2.11 15.63
N HIS A 159 -2.54 -2.34 14.35
CA HIS A 159 -1.28 -1.93 13.72
C HIS A 159 -0.04 -2.41 14.49
N VAL A 160 0.11 -3.73 14.60
CA VAL A 160 1.14 -4.39 15.41
C VAL A 160 2.22 -5.04 14.55
N ARG A 161 3.44 -5.09 15.08
CA ARG A 161 4.54 -5.84 14.47
C ARG A 161 4.33 -7.32 14.79
N LEU A 162 4.00 -8.14 13.80
CA LEU A 162 3.69 -9.56 14.00
C LEU A 162 4.85 -10.33 14.64
N ALA A 163 6.09 -10.02 14.27
CA ALA A 163 7.29 -10.65 14.85
C ALA A 163 7.48 -10.37 16.36
N ALA A 164 6.73 -9.43 16.95
CA ALA A 164 6.76 -9.14 18.38
C ALA A 164 5.68 -9.90 19.18
N LEU A 165 4.89 -10.74 18.51
CA LEU A 165 3.73 -11.43 19.08
C LEU A 165 3.94 -12.94 19.16
N THR A 166 3.16 -13.59 20.00
CA THR A 166 2.99 -15.06 19.99
C THR A 166 2.16 -15.51 18.78
N GLY A 167 2.23 -16.80 18.44
CA GLY A 167 1.46 -17.36 17.33
C GLY A 167 -0.06 -17.18 17.46
N ASP A 168 -0.60 -17.29 18.67
CA ASP A 168 -2.03 -17.09 18.94
C ASP A 168 -2.44 -15.63 18.77
N GLU A 169 -1.58 -14.69 19.18
CA GLU A 169 -1.81 -13.26 18.99
C GLU A 169 -1.71 -12.86 17.51
N VAL A 170 -0.77 -13.40 16.75
CA VAL A 170 -0.71 -13.22 15.29
C VAL A 170 -2.01 -13.73 14.65
N ARG A 171 -2.44 -14.94 15.01
CA ARG A 171 -3.68 -15.54 14.52
C ARG A 171 -4.88 -14.64 14.82
N ARG A 172 -4.98 -14.11 16.05
CA ARG A 172 -6.04 -13.18 16.44
C ARG A 172 -6.00 -11.91 15.58
N GLN A 173 -4.83 -11.30 15.41
CA GLN A 173 -4.67 -10.07 14.64
C GLN A 173 -5.06 -10.23 13.18
N LEU A 174 -4.76 -11.38 12.56
CA LEU A 174 -5.09 -11.67 11.17
C LEU A 174 -6.55 -12.05 10.95
N ILE A 175 -7.11 -12.92 11.80
CA ILE A 175 -8.48 -13.43 11.65
C ILE A 175 -9.51 -12.38 12.07
N GLU A 176 -9.30 -11.70 13.19
CA GLU A 176 -10.31 -10.75 13.69
C GLU A 176 -10.38 -9.51 12.81
N SER A 177 -9.26 -8.99 12.31
CA SER A 177 -9.27 -7.87 11.35
C SER A 177 -9.98 -8.24 10.04
N LYS A 178 -9.74 -9.45 9.51
CA LYS A 178 -10.47 -9.99 8.35
C LYS A 178 -11.98 -9.99 8.64
N ARG A 179 -12.38 -10.63 9.73
CA ARG A 179 -13.77 -10.77 10.15
C ARG A 179 -14.45 -9.41 10.32
N MET A 180 -13.80 -8.45 10.98
CA MET A 180 -14.35 -7.12 11.18
C MET A 180 -14.62 -6.41 9.84
N ILE A 181 -13.70 -6.51 8.89
CA ILE A 181 -13.89 -5.94 7.54
C ILE A 181 -15.08 -6.61 6.85
N GLU A 182 -15.13 -7.94 6.86
CA GLU A 182 -16.19 -8.70 6.20
C GLU A 182 -17.57 -8.37 6.79
N GLN A 183 -17.67 -8.25 8.11
CA GLN A 183 -18.92 -7.95 8.80
C GLN A 183 -19.40 -6.50 8.58
N ASN A 184 -18.50 -5.52 8.62
CA ASN A 184 -18.89 -4.10 8.51
C ASN A 184 -19.11 -3.63 7.06
N LEU A 185 -18.49 -4.30 6.10
CA LEU A 185 -18.49 -3.90 4.69
C LEU A 185 -19.27 -4.84 3.77
N ASP A 186 -19.69 -6.02 4.25
CA ASP A 186 -20.40 -7.05 3.48
C ASP A 186 -19.63 -7.45 2.21
N ILE A 187 -18.33 -7.66 2.36
CA ILE A 187 -17.42 -8.12 1.30
C ILE A 187 -16.57 -9.28 1.79
N GLU A 188 -15.89 -9.98 0.89
CA GLU A 188 -14.81 -10.90 1.23
C GLU A 188 -13.48 -10.12 1.37
N CYS A 189 -12.86 -10.13 2.55
CA CYS A 189 -11.58 -9.45 2.76
C CYS A 189 -10.42 -10.34 2.29
N ARG A 190 -10.01 -10.20 1.03
CA ARG A 190 -9.04 -11.10 0.38
C ARG A 190 -7.57 -10.77 0.64
N HIS A 191 -7.25 -9.52 0.95
CA HIS A 191 -5.88 -9.04 0.88
C HIS A 191 -5.39 -8.51 2.23
N PHE A 192 -4.15 -8.86 2.57
CA PHE A 192 -3.48 -8.39 3.78
C PHE A 192 -2.17 -7.67 3.43
N ALA A 193 -1.95 -6.48 4.00
CA ALA A 193 -0.65 -5.84 4.03
C ALA A 193 -0.08 -5.92 5.45
N CYS A 194 1.19 -6.32 5.58
CA CYS A 194 1.83 -6.44 6.89
C CYS A 194 2.34 -5.07 7.39
N PRO A 195 1.97 -4.61 8.59
CA PRO A 195 2.55 -3.41 9.20
C PRO A 195 4.08 -3.48 9.22
N TRP A 196 4.74 -2.39 8.79
CA TRP A 196 6.19 -2.27 8.50
C TRP A 196 6.77 -3.25 7.46
N GLY A 197 6.22 -4.46 7.33
CA GLY A 197 6.39 -5.42 6.23
C GLY A 197 7.81 -5.88 5.93
N GLY A 198 8.76 -5.70 6.83
CA GLY A 198 10.14 -6.17 6.69
C GLY A 198 10.25 -7.68 6.96
N VAL A 199 10.67 -8.44 5.95
CA VAL A 199 10.87 -9.90 6.04
C VAL A 199 11.89 -10.23 7.14
N ASN A 200 11.57 -11.17 8.04
CA ASN A 200 12.37 -11.58 9.21
C ASN A 200 12.62 -10.48 10.27
N ARG A 201 12.05 -9.29 10.10
CA ARG A 201 12.19 -8.18 11.04
C ARG A 201 10.85 -7.81 11.68
N ASP A 202 9.82 -7.73 10.85
CA ASP A 202 8.49 -7.28 11.24
C ASP A 202 7.45 -8.41 11.24
N PHE A 203 7.75 -9.54 10.58
CA PHE A 203 6.96 -10.77 10.57
C PHE A 203 7.85 -12.00 10.27
N ASP A 204 7.38 -13.19 10.63
CA ASP A 204 7.95 -14.48 10.26
C ASP A 204 7.43 -14.94 8.88
N PRO A 205 8.29 -15.08 7.86
CA PRO A 205 7.85 -15.41 6.50
C PRO A 205 7.33 -16.84 6.31
N LYS A 206 7.48 -17.71 7.30
CA LYS A 206 6.92 -19.07 7.30
C LYS A 206 5.63 -19.09 8.10
N GLN A 207 5.70 -18.76 9.39
CA GLN A 207 4.58 -18.91 10.31
C GLN A 207 3.47 -17.90 10.02
N ASP A 208 3.78 -16.61 9.90
CA ASP A 208 2.75 -15.56 9.76
C ASP A 208 2.10 -15.63 8.38
N VAL A 209 2.90 -15.93 7.35
CA VAL A 209 2.39 -16.16 5.99
C VAL A 209 1.51 -17.40 5.92
N LYS A 210 1.89 -18.50 6.59
CA LYS A 210 1.02 -19.69 6.70
C LYS A 210 -0.28 -19.33 7.43
N THR A 211 -0.20 -18.58 8.53
CA THR A 211 -1.37 -18.16 9.29
C THR A 211 -2.30 -17.29 8.46
N ALA A 212 -1.77 -16.38 7.63
CA ALA A 212 -2.57 -15.59 6.70
C ALA A 212 -3.26 -16.46 5.62
N LYS A 213 -2.57 -17.46 5.08
CA LYS A 213 -3.16 -18.44 4.15
C LYS A 213 -4.30 -19.23 4.81
N ASP A 214 -4.04 -19.77 6.01
CA ASP A 214 -5.02 -20.56 6.76
C ASP A 214 -6.24 -19.71 7.17
N ALA A 215 -6.05 -18.40 7.35
CA ALA A 215 -7.14 -17.43 7.57
C ALA A 215 -7.94 -17.10 6.30
N GLY A 216 -7.53 -17.57 5.13
CA GLY A 216 -8.24 -17.37 3.86
C GLY A 216 -7.89 -16.06 3.13
N TYR A 217 -6.78 -15.39 3.47
CA TYR A 217 -6.27 -14.33 2.59
C TYR A 217 -5.71 -14.94 1.30
N ARG A 218 -5.85 -14.22 0.17
CA ARG A 218 -5.26 -14.54 -1.14
C ARG A 218 -3.90 -13.87 -1.37
N SER A 219 -3.58 -12.84 -0.60
CA SER A 219 -2.29 -12.16 -0.76
C SER A 219 -1.73 -11.60 0.55
N PHE A 220 -0.40 -11.51 0.59
CA PHE A 220 0.38 -10.94 1.69
C PHE A 220 1.39 -9.94 1.11
N LEU A 221 1.14 -8.65 1.36
CA LEU A 221 1.94 -7.54 0.86
C LEU A 221 2.99 -7.14 1.88
N THR A 222 4.23 -6.96 1.40
CA THR A 222 5.41 -6.61 2.20
C THR A 222 5.89 -5.20 1.88
N THR A 223 6.97 -4.73 2.51
CA THR A 223 7.65 -3.48 2.14
C THR A 223 8.98 -3.73 1.40
N ARG A 224 9.22 -4.97 0.97
CA ARG A 224 10.39 -5.29 0.15
C ARG A 224 10.24 -4.63 -1.21
N ARG A 225 11.16 -3.74 -1.57
CA ARG A 225 11.16 -3.06 -2.87
C ARG A 225 11.40 -4.02 -4.03
N GLY A 226 10.73 -3.82 -5.16
CA GLY A 226 11.04 -4.49 -6.42
C GLY A 226 9.83 -4.82 -7.28
N LYS A 227 10.13 -5.31 -8.49
CA LYS A 227 9.16 -5.85 -9.45
C LYS A 227 8.60 -7.17 -8.95
N ASN A 228 7.32 -7.41 -9.23
CA ASN A 228 6.70 -8.73 -9.16
C ASN A 228 6.53 -9.25 -10.59
N THR A 229 6.81 -10.53 -10.80
CA THR A 229 6.75 -11.23 -12.08
C THR A 229 6.01 -12.56 -11.88
N ASN A 230 5.84 -13.36 -12.93
CA ASN A 230 5.24 -14.69 -12.81
C ASN A 230 6.00 -15.64 -11.87
N ALA A 231 7.26 -15.35 -11.53
CA ALA A 231 8.03 -16.10 -10.54
C ALA A 231 7.80 -15.61 -9.09
N SER A 232 7.03 -14.53 -8.90
CA SER A 232 6.77 -13.93 -7.60
C SER A 232 5.52 -14.54 -6.96
N SER A 233 5.54 -14.71 -5.63
CA SER A 233 4.39 -15.24 -4.91
C SER A 233 3.43 -14.11 -4.48
N PRO A 234 2.10 -14.31 -4.58
CA PRO A 234 1.11 -13.37 -4.04
C PRO A 234 1.20 -13.24 -2.51
N PHE A 235 1.86 -14.19 -1.83
CA PHE A 235 2.14 -14.16 -0.39
C PHE A 235 3.50 -13.56 -0.03
N ALA A 236 4.15 -12.90 -0.98
CA ALA A 236 5.38 -12.16 -0.75
C ALA A 236 5.46 -10.95 -1.71
N ILE A 237 4.33 -10.25 -1.89
CA ILE A 237 4.27 -9.13 -2.83
C ILE A 237 5.24 -8.03 -2.39
N ARG A 238 6.07 -7.64 -3.35
CA ARG A 238 7.04 -6.54 -3.22
C ARG A 238 6.34 -5.22 -3.50
N ARG A 239 6.63 -4.21 -2.68
CA ARG A 239 6.05 -2.87 -2.81
C ARG A 239 7.11 -1.78 -2.74
N ASP A 240 6.81 -0.69 -3.44
CA ASP A 240 7.68 0.46 -3.60
C ASP A 240 7.14 1.61 -2.73
N ASN A 241 7.79 1.91 -1.59
CA ASN A 241 7.36 3.02 -0.73
C ASN A 241 7.49 4.34 -1.48
N MET A 242 6.44 5.15 -1.45
CA MET A 242 6.32 6.43 -2.14
C MET A 242 5.92 7.53 -1.16
N TYR A 243 6.34 8.74 -1.48
CA TYR A 243 5.88 9.96 -0.82
C TYR A 243 5.28 10.87 -1.89
N ALA A 244 4.10 11.43 -1.63
CA ALA A 244 3.38 12.24 -2.62
C ALA A 244 4.16 13.50 -3.06
N ASN A 245 5.04 14.00 -2.20
CA ASN A 245 5.91 15.15 -2.51
C ASN A 245 7.17 14.80 -3.32
N TRP A 246 7.46 13.51 -3.57
CA TRP A 246 8.59 13.12 -4.40
C TRP A 246 8.46 13.65 -5.84
N SER A 247 9.56 14.16 -6.36
CA SER A 247 9.79 14.48 -7.77
C SER A 247 9.90 13.23 -8.63
N THR A 248 9.80 13.41 -9.94
CA THR A 248 9.98 12.32 -10.92
C THR A 248 11.40 11.74 -10.90
N CYS A 249 12.41 12.47 -10.41
CA CYS A 249 13.77 11.95 -10.23
C CYS A 249 13.84 10.86 -9.16
N GLN A 250 13.15 11.04 -8.03
CA GLN A 250 13.06 10.01 -6.99
C GLN A 250 12.31 8.78 -7.52
N LEU A 251 11.19 8.99 -8.25
CA LEU A 251 10.46 7.89 -8.90
C LEU A 251 11.38 7.10 -9.85
N ARG A 252 12.10 7.80 -10.72
CA ARG A 252 13.06 7.21 -11.67
C ARG A 252 14.15 6.42 -10.96
N TYR A 253 14.71 6.95 -9.88
CA TYR A 253 15.75 6.28 -9.11
C TYR A 253 15.27 5.00 -8.43
N PHE A 254 14.11 5.06 -7.76
CA PHE A 254 13.60 3.93 -6.98
C PHE A 254 12.92 2.85 -7.82
N LEU A 255 12.23 3.23 -8.90
CA LEU A 255 11.52 2.30 -9.78
C LEU A 255 12.39 1.73 -10.91
N SER A 256 13.63 2.21 -11.08
CA SER A 256 14.61 1.57 -11.98
C SER A 256 15.22 0.30 -11.39
N LEU A 257 15.18 0.13 -10.07
CA LEU A 257 15.73 -1.01 -9.31
C LEU A 257 14.79 -2.22 -9.41
#